data_AF-A0A2E7USB1-F1
#
_entry.id   AF-A0A2E7USB1-F1
#
_cell.length_a   1.000
_cell.length_b   1.000
_cell.length_c   1.000
_cell.angle_alpha   90.00
_cell.angle_beta   90.00
_cell.angle_gamma   90.00
#
_symmetry.space_group_name_H-M   'P 1'
#
loop_
_entity.id
_entity.type
_entity.pdbx_description
1 polymer ?
#
loop_
_entity_poly.entity_id
_entity_poly.type
_entity_poly.pdbx_seq_one_letter_code
_entity_poly.pdbx_strand_id
1 'polypeptide(L)'
;MKQTRRPQKAPKRSRPTPKHLKHPKPPSETPKTGPEEPTVNLTEVVKTGLEHARAGRLFAAEERLAEALSNTSHPDIAANLAAVYQLQGRPLEGAAVLRAHIKPGTVHPVGWNTLGVCLLDQGALPEAAACFRVAAEQNPRGLIPLVHLHAALFDDRDTARSRAALEAAAAIERNDPTVRFHLGVLWGLLAPAAADRHHAVLPPEAAAWKSSWRFVLDHRDAETRFFGCTAATLRFAAALATGPGSVLELGVRFGTSTRLLRDATAGEVHGFDTFAGLPLAWHQVPAGAYSTGGTVPALGDDIVLHKGLFSHTLPGWVEHHPQPIQLLHVDCDLYESTAEALRILAPLVRPGTVLLFDEYLMNPHWEHDEHKALVEAGTALGWTWRYAAFSLFSHQAVVVVTHT
;
A
#
# COMPACT_ATOMS: atom_id res chain seq x y z
N MET A 1 38.78 -14.12 72.29
CA MET A 1 38.88 -14.88 73.56
C MET A 1 38.28 -14.04 74.70
N LYS A 2 37.23 -14.58 75.34
CA LYS A 2 36.67 -14.34 76.71
C LYS A 2 36.36 -12.88 77.14
N GLN A 3 35.09 -12.42 77.07
CA GLN A 3 33.95 -12.57 78.02
C GLN A 3 34.13 -11.93 79.41
N THR A 4 33.19 -11.04 79.79
CA THR A 4 32.43 -11.01 81.08
C THR A 4 31.49 -9.77 81.11
N ARG A 5 30.17 -9.94 80.87
CA ARG A 5 29.03 -10.09 81.81
C ARG A 5 28.69 -8.86 82.67
N ARG A 6 27.56 -8.22 82.33
CA ARG A 6 26.76 -7.28 83.16
C ARG A 6 25.96 -8.00 84.25
N PRO A 7 25.63 -7.35 85.39
CA PRO A 7 24.64 -7.85 86.34
C PRO A 7 23.24 -7.21 86.12
N GLN A 8 22.21 -8.04 86.38
CA GLN A 8 20.80 -7.67 86.43
C GLN A 8 20.44 -6.98 87.76
N LYS A 9 19.47 -6.05 87.74
CA LYS A 9 18.61 -5.74 88.90
C LYS A 9 17.17 -5.48 88.44
N ALA A 10 16.26 -6.11 89.17
CA ALA A 10 14.82 -6.20 88.94
C ALA A 10 14.04 -4.91 89.31
N PRO A 11 12.87 -4.64 88.72
CA PRO A 11 12.00 -3.55 89.14
C PRO A 11 10.95 -4.00 90.17
N LYS A 12 10.71 -3.17 91.19
CA LYS A 12 9.62 -3.31 92.16
C LYS A 12 8.32 -2.65 91.65
N ARG A 13 7.22 -3.29 92.02
CA ARG A 13 5.81 -3.08 91.64
C ARG A 13 5.20 -1.77 92.14
N SER A 14 4.22 -1.25 91.40
CA SER A 14 2.93 -0.79 91.97
C SER A 14 1.79 -0.85 90.92
N ARG A 15 0.60 -1.24 91.38
CA ARG A 15 -0.73 -1.30 90.74
C ARG A 15 -1.73 -0.81 91.83
N PRO A 16 -3.00 -0.46 91.55
CA PRO A 16 -3.62 0.10 90.33
C PRO A 16 -4.69 1.20 90.62
N THR A 17 -5.41 1.62 89.55
CA THR A 17 -6.78 2.21 89.44
C THR A 17 -6.90 3.72 89.10
N PRO A 18 -8.02 4.19 88.48
CA PRO A 18 -8.65 3.67 87.26
C PRO A 18 -9.06 4.76 86.21
N LYS A 19 -9.09 4.33 84.93
CA LYS A 19 -9.91 4.74 83.77
C LYS A 19 -10.33 6.22 83.57
N HIS A 20 -9.84 6.82 82.48
CA HIS A 20 -10.63 7.67 81.58
C HIS A 20 -10.26 7.39 80.12
N LEU A 21 -11.29 7.14 79.29
CA LEU A 21 -11.23 6.99 77.84
C LEU A 21 -10.60 8.26 77.21
N LYS A 22 -9.64 8.07 76.30
CA LYS A 22 -9.22 9.10 75.34
C LYS A 22 -9.43 8.58 73.92
N HIS A 23 -10.25 9.29 73.16
CA HIS A 23 -10.45 9.10 71.73
C HIS A 23 -9.14 9.36 70.96
N PRO A 24 -8.84 8.59 69.89
CA PRO A 24 -7.67 8.80 69.07
C PRO A 24 -7.82 10.03 68.17
N LYS A 25 -6.71 10.75 67.98
CA LYS A 25 -6.53 11.86 67.01
C LYS A 25 -6.91 11.40 65.58
N PRO A 26 -7.45 12.30 64.74
CA PRO A 26 -7.72 11.99 63.34
C PRO A 26 -6.40 11.68 62.59
N PRO A 27 -6.44 10.73 61.64
CA PRO A 27 -5.26 10.36 60.85
C PRO A 27 -4.81 11.52 59.96
N SER A 28 -3.49 11.63 59.83
CA SER A 28 -2.76 12.51 58.92
C SER A 28 -3.24 12.35 57.48
N GLU A 29 -3.42 13.49 56.80
CA GLU A 29 -3.77 13.60 55.39
C GLU A 29 -2.90 12.66 54.53
N THR A 30 -3.59 11.87 53.71
CA THR A 30 -3.03 11.01 52.67
C THR A 30 -2.25 11.84 51.65
N PRO A 31 -1.18 11.30 51.02
CA PRO A 31 -0.55 11.95 49.89
C PRO A 31 -1.59 12.11 48.79
N LYS A 32 -1.78 13.33 48.29
CA LYS A 32 -2.57 13.57 47.08
C LYS A 32 -2.00 12.70 45.96
N THR A 33 -2.84 11.80 45.45
CA THR A 33 -2.60 11.09 44.20
C THR A 33 -2.26 12.14 43.14
N GLY A 34 -1.12 11.98 42.47
CA GLY A 34 -0.82 12.74 41.25
C GLY A 34 -1.95 12.53 40.23
N PRO A 35 -2.08 13.39 39.21
CA PRO A 35 -3.07 13.18 38.17
C PRO A 35 -2.87 11.77 37.61
N GLU A 36 -3.92 10.94 37.65
CA GLU A 36 -3.95 9.67 36.92
C GLU A 36 -3.59 10.00 35.47
N GLU A 37 -2.52 9.38 34.94
CA GLU A 37 -2.25 9.41 33.51
C GLU A 37 -3.54 8.95 32.81
N PRO A 38 -4.05 9.69 31.82
CA PRO A 38 -5.28 9.32 31.15
C PRO A 38 -5.11 7.91 30.59
N THR A 39 -5.78 6.93 31.19
CA THR A 39 -5.79 5.57 30.70
C THR A 39 -6.52 5.60 29.37
N VAL A 40 -5.76 5.64 28.27
CA VAL A 40 -6.30 5.57 26.92
C VAL A 40 -7.08 4.26 26.83
N ASN A 41 -8.39 4.35 26.59
CA ASN A 41 -9.21 3.18 26.34
C ASN A 41 -8.84 2.60 24.96
N LEU A 42 -7.85 1.71 24.95
CA LEU A 42 -7.24 1.13 23.75
C LEU A 42 -8.30 0.57 22.79
N THR A 43 -9.32 -0.10 23.32
CA THR A 43 -10.41 -0.68 22.52
C THR A 43 -11.24 0.39 21.81
N GLU A 44 -11.51 1.51 22.49
CA GLU A 44 -12.31 2.60 21.94
C GLU A 44 -11.52 3.40 20.89
N VAL A 45 -10.22 3.64 21.09
CA VAL A 45 -9.38 4.27 20.08
C VAL A 45 -9.33 3.42 18.81
N VAL A 46 -9.03 2.12 18.93
CA VAL A 46 -8.95 1.24 17.76
C VAL A 46 -10.29 1.21 17.03
N LYS A 47 -11.39 1.10 17.77
CA LYS A 47 -12.74 1.14 17.20
C LYS A 47 -13.00 2.44 16.43
N THR A 48 -12.76 3.59 17.05
CA THR A 48 -13.01 4.90 16.41
C THR A 48 -12.11 5.13 15.20
N GLY A 49 -10.82 4.79 15.29
CA GLY A 49 -9.89 4.82 14.15
C GLY A 49 -10.36 3.96 12.98
N LEU A 50 -10.82 2.73 13.25
CA LEU A 50 -11.38 1.84 12.23
C LEU A 50 -12.70 2.36 11.65
N GLU A 51 -13.56 3.00 12.44
CA GLU A 51 -14.80 3.64 11.97
C GLU A 51 -14.50 4.81 11.02
N HIS A 52 -13.49 5.63 11.34
CA HIS A 52 -13.00 6.67 10.44
C HIS A 52 -12.47 6.07 9.13
N ALA A 53 -11.63 5.03 9.21
CA ALA A 53 -11.06 4.37 8.04
C ALA A 53 -12.15 3.78 7.13
N ARG A 54 -13.13 3.06 7.71
CA ARG A 54 -14.28 2.49 6.97
C ARG A 54 -15.14 3.54 6.30
N ALA A 55 -15.20 4.74 6.86
CA ALA A 55 -15.94 5.86 6.29
C ALA A 55 -15.10 6.73 5.35
N GLY A 56 -13.89 6.29 4.96
CA GLY A 56 -12.99 7.02 4.07
C GLY A 56 -12.32 8.25 4.70
N ARG A 57 -12.54 8.50 6.00
CA ARG A 57 -11.93 9.64 6.74
C ARG A 57 -10.52 9.28 7.20
N LEU A 58 -9.63 9.00 6.25
CA LEU A 58 -8.30 8.44 6.53
C LEU A 58 -7.42 9.37 7.39
N PHE A 59 -7.47 10.69 7.19
CA PHE A 59 -6.72 11.62 8.04
C PHE A 59 -7.18 11.61 9.50
N ALA A 60 -8.48 11.54 9.74
CA ALA A 60 -9.02 11.43 11.09
C ALA A 60 -8.69 10.07 11.73
N ALA A 61 -8.64 9.00 10.93
CA ALA A 61 -8.18 7.69 11.39
C ALA A 61 -6.70 7.72 11.78
N GLU A 62 -5.86 8.32 10.92
CA GLU A 62 -4.42 8.52 11.15
C GLU A 62 -4.18 9.31 12.44
N GLU A 63 -4.78 10.50 12.57
CA GLU A 63 -4.64 11.36 13.74
C GLU A 63 -4.99 10.60 15.02
N ARG A 64 -6.14 9.92 15.03
CA ARG A 64 -6.62 9.20 16.20
C ARG A 64 -5.72 8.04 16.62
N LEU A 65 -5.24 7.26 15.64
CA LEU A 65 -4.36 6.11 15.89
C LEU A 65 -2.94 6.55 16.24
N ALA A 66 -2.43 7.62 15.63
CA ALA A 66 -1.12 8.18 15.91
C ALA A 66 -1.06 8.80 17.31
N GLU A 67 -2.10 9.53 17.73
CA GLU A 67 -2.23 10.04 19.10
C GLU A 67 -2.16 8.89 20.12
N ALA A 68 -2.93 7.81 19.90
CA ALA A 68 -2.92 6.69 20.82
C ALA A 68 -1.60 5.91 20.83
N LEU A 69 -0.93 5.78 19.68
CA LEU A 69 0.38 5.15 19.61
C LEU A 69 1.48 6.00 20.27
N SER A 70 1.34 7.33 20.26
CA SER A 70 2.27 8.21 20.97
C SER A 70 2.18 8.03 22.50
N ASN A 71 1.00 7.67 22.99
CA ASN A 71 0.74 7.44 24.42
C ASN A 71 0.92 5.96 24.82
N THR A 72 1.01 5.03 23.87
CA THR A 72 1.06 3.59 24.15
C THR A 72 1.92 2.84 23.12
N SER A 73 2.80 1.95 23.56
CA SER A 73 3.58 1.09 22.65
C SER A 73 2.84 -0.21 22.31
N HIS A 74 1.63 -0.12 21.75
CA HIS A 74 0.76 -1.28 21.50
C HIS A 74 0.82 -1.78 20.04
N PRO A 75 1.21 -3.04 19.77
CA PRO A 75 1.32 -3.60 18.41
C PRO A 75 0.02 -3.52 17.59
N ASP A 76 -1.14 -3.74 18.20
CA ASP A 76 -2.42 -3.66 17.48
C ASP A 76 -2.73 -2.23 16.98
N ILE A 77 -2.39 -1.20 17.76
CA ILE A 77 -2.56 0.19 17.31
C ILE A 77 -1.58 0.49 16.18
N ALA A 78 -0.33 0.04 16.31
CA ALA A 78 0.68 0.18 15.26
C ALA A 78 0.25 -0.50 13.95
N ALA A 79 -0.35 -1.69 14.02
CA ALA A 79 -0.85 -2.41 12.85
C ALA A 79 -2.06 -1.73 12.20
N ASN A 80 -2.98 -1.18 12.99
CA ASN A 80 -4.10 -0.40 12.45
C ASN A 80 -3.63 0.92 11.82
N LEU A 81 -2.68 1.62 12.46
CA LEU A 81 -2.10 2.85 11.90
C LEU A 81 -1.36 2.55 10.59
N ALA A 82 -0.58 1.47 10.54
CA ALA A 82 0.08 1.05 9.32
C ALA A 82 -0.91 0.66 8.22
N ALA A 83 -2.05 0.05 8.55
CA ALA A 83 -3.12 -0.21 7.60
C ALA A 83 -3.78 1.09 7.07
N VAL A 84 -3.88 2.14 7.90
CA VAL A 84 -4.34 3.46 7.44
C VAL A 84 -3.32 4.10 6.50
N TYR A 85 -2.02 4.05 6.84
CA TYR A 85 -0.97 4.52 5.94
C TYR A 85 -0.98 3.79 4.60
N GLN A 86 -1.24 2.48 4.62
CA GLN A 86 -1.46 1.67 3.42
C GLN A 86 -2.61 2.18 2.55
N LEU A 87 -3.80 2.41 3.12
CA LEU A 87 -4.94 2.99 2.39
C LEU A 87 -4.68 4.41 1.87
N GLN A 88 -3.76 5.14 2.52
CA GLN A 88 -3.28 6.42 2.05
C GLN A 88 -2.22 6.31 0.94
N GLY A 89 -1.73 5.12 0.61
CA GLY A 89 -0.62 4.95 -0.34
C GLY A 89 0.73 5.37 0.23
N ARG A 90 0.92 5.25 1.55
CA ARG A 90 2.12 5.65 2.31
C ARG A 90 2.82 4.42 2.95
N PRO A 91 3.29 3.45 2.14
CA PRO A 91 3.81 2.18 2.65
C PRO A 91 5.10 2.34 3.47
N LEU A 92 5.89 3.38 3.23
CA LEU A 92 7.14 3.64 3.96
C LEU A 92 6.87 3.93 5.44
N GLU A 93 5.90 4.81 5.72
CA GLU A 93 5.46 5.14 7.08
C GLU A 93 4.83 3.93 7.76
N GLY A 94 3.97 3.18 7.05
CA GLY A 94 3.38 1.94 7.57
C GLY A 94 4.44 0.90 7.98
N ALA A 95 5.45 0.68 7.13
CA ALA A 95 6.56 -0.22 7.45
C ALA A 95 7.40 0.28 8.63
N ALA A 96 7.67 1.59 8.71
CA ALA A 96 8.45 2.19 9.80
C ALA A 96 7.74 2.01 11.15
N VAL A 97 6.43 2.31 11.21
CA VAL A 97 5.61 2.11 12.40
C VAL A 97 5.63 0.65 12.84
N LEU A 98 5.41 -0.29 11.93
CA LEU A 98 5.42 -1.71 12.28
C LEU A 98 6.79 -2.20 12.72
N ARG A 99 7.87 -1.85 12.02
CA ARG A 99 9.24 -2.24 12.43
C ARG A 99 9.61 -1.75 13.83
N ALA A 100 9.06 -0.64 14.29
CA ALA A 100 9.26 -0.16 15.66
C ALA A 100 8.54 -1.03 16.71
N HIS A 101 7.37 -1.59 16.38
CA HIS A 101 6.44 -2.21 17.34
C HIS A 101 6.30 -3.73 17.22
N ILE A 102 6.69 -4.34 16.10
CA ILE A 102 6.74 -5.80 15.93
C ILE A 102 8.19 -6.25 15.70
N LYS A 103 8.66 -7.17 16.53
CA LYS A 103 10.02 -7.74 16.50
C LYS A 103 9.98 -9.25 16.26
N PRO A 104 11.06 -9.88 15.77
CA PRO A 104 11.11 -11.34 15.66
C PRO A 104 10.61 -12.05 16.93
N GLY A 105 9.71 -13.02 16.77
CA GLY A 105 9.04 -13.71 17.89
C GLY A 105 7.72 -13.08 18.36
N THR A 106 7.37 -11.87 17.92
CA THR A 106 6.07 -11.25 18.22
C THR A 106 4.94 -12.05 17.55
N VAL A 107 3.97 -12.52 18.34
CA VAL A 107 2.76 -13.19 17.84
C VAL A 107 1.73 -12.12 17.49
N HIS A 108 1.70 -11.72 16.22
CA HIS A 108 0.77 -10.71 15.72
C HIS A 108 0.61 -10.89 14.18
N PRO A 109 -0.15 -11.91 13.73
CA PRO A 109 -0.20 -12.31 12.32
C PRO A 109 -0.69 -11.20 11.39
N VAL A 110 -1.66 -10.39 11.84
CA VAL A 110 -2.19 -9.25 11.07
C VAL A 110 -1.09 -8.22 10.80
N GLY A 111 -0.31 -7.87 11.82
CA GLY A 111 0.77 -6.88 11.71
C GLY A 111 1.95 -7.36 10.89
N TRP A 112 2.31 -8.64 10.98
CA TRP A 112 3.29 -9.23 10.05
C TRP A 112 2.79 -9.21 8.62
N ASN A 113 1.51 -9.53 8.38
CA ASN A 113 0.91 -9.42 7.06
C ASN A 113 0.93 -7.95 6.56
N THR A 114 0.50 -6.99 7.37
CA THR A 114 0.50 -5.56 7.01
C THR A 114 1.92 -5.05 6.73
N LEU A 115 2.93 -5.47 7.50
CA LEU A 115 4.32 -5.13 7.23
C LEU A 115 4.76 -5.70 5.89
N GLY A 116 4.38 -6.96 5.61
CA GLY A 116 4.64 -7.59 4.32
C GLY A 116 4.04 -6.82 3.15
N VAL A 117 2.79 -6.35 3.26
CA VAL A 117 2.15 -5.53 2.22
C VAL A 117 2.91 -4.21 2.03
N CYS A 118 3.26 -3.53 3.11
CA CYS A 118 4.08 -2.31 3.02
C CYS A 118 5.42 -2.52 2.31
N LEU A 119 6.04 -3.68 2.51
CA LEU A 119 7.30 -4.03 1.86
C LEU A 119 7.08 -4.44 0.39
N LEU A 120 5.95 -5.07 0.09
CA LEU A 120 5.55 -5.45 -1.27
C LEU A 120 5.37 -4.19 -2.14
N ASP A 121 4.69 -3.16 -1.64
CA ASP A 121 4.50 -1.89 -2.35
C ASP A 121 5.80 -1.13 -2.60
N GLN A 122 6.80 -1.34 -1.74
CA GLN A 122 8.16 -0.81 -1.92
C GLN A 122 9.01 -1.69 -2.86
N GLY A 123 8.51 -2.86 -3.27
CA GLY A 123 9.24 -3.85 -4.05
C GLY A 123 10.36 -4.54 -3.28
N ALA A 124 10.32 -4.56 -1.94
CA ALA A 124 11.22 -5.33 -1.07
C ALA A 124 10.71 -6.78 -0.94
N LEU A 125 10.71 -7.50 -2.07
CA LEU A 125 10.03 -8.78 -2.23
C LEU A 125 10.52 -9.88 -1.26
N PRO A 126 11.84 -10.07 -1.03
CA PRO A 126 12.32 -11.09 -0.10
C PRO A 126 11.84 -10.85 1.34
N GLU A 127 11.91 -9.60 1.80
CA GLU A 127 11.46 -9.19 3.13
C GLU A 127 9.94 -9.28 3.28
N ALA A 128 9.19 -8.88 2.24
CA ALA A 128 7.74 -9.06 2.19
C ALA A 128 7.36 -10.54 2.34
N ALA A 129 7.98 -11.41 1.53
CA ALA A 129 7.75 -12.85 1.59
C ALA A 129 8.10 -13.45 2.96
N ALA A 130 9.16 -12.97 3.63
CA ALA A 130 9.48 -13.39 4.99
C ALA A 130 8.37 -13.01 5.98
N CYS A 131 7.84 -11.79 5.89
CA CYS A 131 6.74 -11.34 6.75
C CYS A 131 5.46 -12.16 6.53
N PHE A 132 5.11 -12.45 5.28
CA PHE A 132 3.93 -13.26 4.97
C PHE A 132 4.04 -14.71 5.45
N ARG A 133 5.23 -15.32 5.39
CA ARG A 133 5.47 -16.66 5.96
C ARG A 133 5.25 -16.67 7.47
N VAL A 134 5.81 -15.69 8.19
CA VAL A 134 5.58 -15.56 9.64
C VAL A 134 4.10 -15.37 9.95
N ALA A 135 3.39 -14.55 9.17
CA ALA A 135 1.95 -14.35 9.34
C ALA A 135 1.14 -15.65 9.08
N ALA A 136 1.49 -16.41 8.05
CA ALA A 136 0.85 -17.69 7.71
C ALA A 136 1.11 -18.77 8.78
N GLU A 137 2.34 -18.85 9.31
CA GLU A 137 2.70 -19.76 10.40
C GLU A 137 1.91 -19.47 11.68
N GLN A 138 1.70 -18.19 11.99
CA GLN A 138 0.93 -17.75 13.16
C GLN A 138 -0.59 -17.89 12.97
N ASN A 139 -1.07 -17.99 11.72
CA ASN A 139 -2.48 -18.20 11.41
C ASN A 139 -2.68 -19.26 10.31
N PRO A 140 -2.54 -20.56 10.63
CA PRO A 140 -2.61 -21.65 9.64
C PRO A 140 -3.95 -21.81 8.92
N ARG A 141 -5.01 -21.14 9.39
CA ARG A 141 -6.34 -21.14 8.77
C ARG A 141 -6.64 -19.87 7.98
N GLY A 142 -5.72 -18.91 7.95
CA GLY A 142 -5.86 -17.68 7.19
C GLY A 142 -5.25 -17.80 5.81
N LEU A 143 -6.05 -17.61 4.76
CA LEU A 143 -5.56 -17.62 3.38
C LEU A 143 -4.88 -16.31 2.96
N ILE A 144 -5.21 -15.18 3.60
CA ILE A 144 -4.74 -13.84 3.19
C ILE A 144 -3.21 -13.73 3.14
N PRO A 145 -2.43 -14.18 4.14
CA PRO A 145 -0.97 -14.13 4.05
C PRO A 145 -0.42 -15.01 2.92
N LEU A 146 -1.07 -16.12 2.59
CA LEU A 146 -0.66 -16.99 1.46
C LEU A 146 -0.97 -16.34 0.12
N VAL A 147 -2.07 -15.60 0.03
CA VAL A 147 -2.35 -14.74 -1.12
C VAL A 147 -1.26 -13.67 -1.22
N HIS A 148 -0.96 -12.87 -0.22
CA HIS A 148 0.13 -11.88 -0.41
C HIS A 148 1.51 -12.51 -0.65
N LEU A 149 1.79 -13.68 -0.07
CA LEU A 149 3.01 -14.44 -0.33
C LEU A 149 3.15 -14.84 -1.81
N HIS A 150 2.05 -15.21 -2.48
CA HIS A 150 2.13 -15.58 -3.89
C HIS A 150 2.56 -14.39 -4.76
N ALA A 151 2.10 -13.17 -4.46
CA ALA A 151 2.46 -11.96 -5.17
C ALA A 151 3.94 -11.62 -4.96
N ALA A 152 4.43 -11.75 -3.73
CA ALA A 152 5.85 -11.53 -3.40
C ALA A 152 6.79 -12.59 -4.01
N LEU A 153 6.30 -13.81 -4.25
CA LEU A 153 7.05 -14.91 -4.87
C LEU A 153 6.78 -15.04 -6.38
N PHE A 154 6.05 -14.11 -6.97
CA PHE A 154 5.68 -14.19 -8.37
C PHE A 154 6.90 -14.00 -9.28
N ASP A 155 7.14 -15.00 -10.12
CA ASP A 155 8.08 -14.97 -11.23
C ASP A 155 7.34 -15.57 -12.43
N ASP A 156 7.25 -14.82 -13.52
CA ASP A 156 6.54 -15.23 -14.73
C ASP A 156 7.30 -16.28 -15.54
N ARG A 157 8.60 -16.46 -15.28
CA ARG A 157 9.43 -17.51 -15.87
C ARG A 157 9.48 -18.77 -14.99
N ASP A 158 9.26 -18.65 -13.69
CA ASP A 158 9.12 -19.78 -12.76
C ASP A 158 7.98 -19.55 -11.75
N THR A 159 6.77 -19.93 -12.17
CA THR A 159 5.57 -19.74 -11.34
C THR A 159 5.46 -20.74 -10.18
N ALA A 160 6.39 -21.69 -10.01
CA ALA A 160 6.22 -22.80 -9.07
C ALA A 160 6.04 -22.35 -7.61
N ARG A 161 6.83 -21.37 -7.16
CA ARG A 161 6.77 -20.86 -5.78
C ARG A 161 5.48 -20.10 -5.48
N SER A 162 5.09 -19.22 -6.41
CA SER A 162 3.83 -18.47 -6.32
C SER A 162 2.63 -19.42 -6.33
N ARG A 163 2.67 -20.43 -7.20
CA ARG A 163 1.60 -21.44 -7.32
C ARG A 163 1.45 -22.27 -6.06
N ALA A 164 2.56 -22.73 -5.47
CA ALA A 164 2.52 -23.47 -4.21
C ALA A 164 1.85 -22.68 -3.07
N ALA A 165 2.09 -21.36 -3.00
CA ALA A 165 1.43 -20.50 -2.01
C ALA A 165 -0.09 -20.43 -2.24
N LEU A 166 -0.54 -20.26 -3.48
CA LEU A 166 -1.98 -20.26 -3.79
C LEU A 166 -2.64 -21.63 -3.70
N GLU A 167 -1.93 -22.72 -3.99
CA GLU A 167 -2.46 -24.08 -3.77
C GLU A 167 -2.66 -24.36 -2.29
N ALA A 168 -1.75 -23.88 -1.43
CA ALA A 168 -1.96 -23.91 0.03
C ALA A 168 -3.16 -23.06 0.46
N ALA A 169 -3.36 -21.87 -0.13
CA ALA A 169 -4.55 -21.06 0.12
C ALA A 169 -5.84 -21.78 -0.32
N ALA A 170 -5.82 -22.44 -1.49
CA ALA A 170 -6.95 -23.21 -2.01
C ALA A 170 -7.27 -24.47 -1.19
N ALA A 171 -6.32 -24.98 -0.41
CA ALA A 171 -6.55 -26.06 0.54
C ALA A 171 -7.31 -25.60 1.79
N ILE A 172 -7.19 -24.31 2.16
CA ILE A 172 -7.94 -23.68 3.24
C ILE A 172 -9.36 -23.36 2.76
N GLU A 173 -9.47 -22.63 1.63
CA GLU A 173 -10.75 -22.26 1.04
C GLU A 173 -10.79 -22.62 -0.44
N ARG A 174 -11.56 -23.66 -0.77
CA ARG A 174 -11.54 -24.26 -2.11
C ARG A 174 -11.97 -23.29 -3.20
N ASN A 175 -12.97 -22.45 -2.98
CA ASN A 175 -13.57 -21.64 -4.05
C ASN A 175 -13.42 -20.14 -3.81
N ASP A 176 -12.42 -19.72 -3.03
CA ASP A 176 -12.11 -18.31 -2.89
C ASP A 176 -11.85 -17.68 -4.28
N PRO A 177 -12.58 -16.62 -4.68
CA PRO A 177 -12.48 -16.05 -6.01
C PRO A 177 -11.07 -15.52 -6.35
N THR A 178 -10.41 -14.84 -5.42
CA THR A 178 -9.07 -14.28 -5.63
C THR A 178 -8.05 -15.39 -5.85
N VAL A 179 -8.06 -16.42 -4.99
CA VAL A 179 -7.20 -17.60 -5.12
C VAL A 179 -7.45 -18.31 -6.45
N ARG A 180 -8.71 -18.52 -6.83
CA ARG A 180 -9.05 -19.20 -8.08
C ARG A 180 -8.63 -18.39 -9.29
N PHE A 181 -8.88 -17.10 -9.31
CA PHE A 181 -8.48 -16.24 -10.41
C PHE A 181 -6.97 -16.29 -10.62
N HIS A 182 -6.17 -16.05 -9.57
CA HIS A 182 -4.72 -16.00 -9.70
C HIS A 182 -4.09 -17.39 -9.94
N LEU A 183 -4.66 -18.49 -9.43
CA LEU A 183 -4.24 -19.83 -9.86
C LEU A 183 -4.47 -20.04 -11.35
N GLY A 184 -5.62 -19.58 -11.87
CA GLY A 184 -5.90 -19.62 -13.30
C GLY A 184 -4.89 -18.82 -14.12
N VAL A 185 -4.49 -17.64 -13.65
CA VAL A 185 -3.41 -16.85 -14.27
C VAL A 185 -2.08 -17.63 -14.26
N LEU A 186 -1.63 -18.14 -13.10
CA LEU A 186 -0.35 -18.85 -12.99
C LEU A 186 -0.27 -20.10 -13.87
N TRP A 187 -1.36 -20.88 -13.94
CA TRP A 187 -1.44 -22.04 -14.83
C TRP A 187 -1.58 -21.62 -16.29
N GLY A 188 -2.34 -20.55 -16.56
CA GLY A 188 -2.57 -19.97 -17.89
C GLY A 188 -1.31 -19.36 -18.53
N LEU A 189 -0.36 -18.88 -17.71
CA LEU A 189 0.96 -18.46 -18.20
C LEU A 189 1.75 -19.62 -18.78
N LEU A 190 1.60 -20.83 -18.23
CA LEU A 190 2.24 -22.05 -18.75
C LEU A 190 1.48 -22.64 -19.95
N ALA A 191 0.16 -22.71 -19.84
CA ALA A 191 -0.73 -23.23 -20.87
C ALA A 191 -2.06 -22.49 -20.81
N PRO A 192 -2.42 -21.64 -21.79
CA PRO A 192 -3.60 -20.76 -21.71
C PRO A 192 -4.90 -21.45 -21.30
N ALA A 193 -5.18 -22.64 -21.86
CA ALA A 193 -6.38 -23.43 -21.54
C ALA A 193 -6.44 -23.94 -20.08
N ALA A 194 -5.32 -23.94 -19.35
CA ALA A 194 -5.30 -24.37 -17.95
C ALA A 194 -5.97 -23.34 -17.02
N ALA A 195 -6.14 -22.09 -17.47
CA ALA A 195 -6.88 -21.08 -16.72
C ALA A 195 -8.37 -21.43 -16.58
N ASP A 196 -8.96 -22.05 -17.59
CA ASP A 196 -10.41 -22.27 -17.71
C ASP A 196 -10.99 -23.02 -16.52
N ARG A 197 -10.31 -24.08 -16.05
CA ARG A 197 -10.76 -24.87 -14.89
C ARG A 197 -10.89 -24.01 -13.63
N HIS A 198 -9.97 -23.07 -13.45
CA HIS A 198 -9.95 -22.20 -12.29
C HIS A 198 -10.93 -21.03 -12.45
N HIS A 199 -11.05 -20.48 -13.66
CA HIS A 199 -11.95 -19.36 -13.94
C HIS A 199 -13.42 -19.77 -14.06
N ALA A 200 -13.72 -21.04 -14.35
CA ALA A 200 -15.08 -21.57 -14.42
C ALA A 200 -15.85 -21.53 -13.09
N VAL A 201 -15.15 -21.51 -11.95
CA VAL A 201 -15.77 -21.43 -10.62
C VAL A 201 -15.86 -19.99 -10.09
N LEU A 202 -15.39 -19.01 -10.86
CA LEU A 202 -15.46 -17.61 -10.45
C LEU A 202 -16.91 -17.11 -10.47
N PRO A 203 -17.29 -16.29 -9.48
CA PRO A 203 -18.63 -15.75 -9.40
C PRO A 203 -18.88 -14.71 -10.51
N PRO A 204 -20.13 -14.35 -10.82
CA PRO A 204 -20.47 -13.38 -11.86
C PRO A 204 -19.78 -12.02 -11.70
N GLU A 205 -19.55 -11.57 -10.46
CA GLU A 205 -18.90 -10.31 -10.12
C GLU A 205 -17.45 -10.24 -10.60
N ALA A 206 -16.80 -11.39 -10.82
CA ALA A 206 -15.45 -11.48 -11.38
C ALA A 206 -15.43 -11.48 -12.93
N ALA A 207 -16.49 -10.99 -13.58
CA ALA A 207 -16.57 -10.87 -15.03
C ALA A 207 -15.40 -10.04 -15.61
N ALA A 208 -15.09 -8.91 -14.98
CA ALA A 208 -13.99 -8.03 -15.38
C ALA A 208 -12.62 -8.71 -15.28
N TRP A 209 -12.43 -9.59 -14.30
CA TRP A 209 -11.18 -10.33 -14.12
C TRP A 209 -10.97 -11.31 -15.29
N LYS A 210 -12.03 -12.02 -15.66
CA LYS A 210 -12.00 -12.94 -16.82
C LYS A 210 -11.80 -12.20 -18.14
N SER A 211 -12.47 -11.06 -18.34
CA SER A 211 -12.27 -10.25 -19.56
C SER A 211 -10.86 -9.68 -19.63
N SER A 212 -10.31 -9.20 -18.50
CA SER A 212 -8.93 -8.72 -18.40
C SER A 212 -7.92 -9.82 -18.72
N TRP A 213 -8.10 -11.04 -18.19
CA TRP A 213 -7.21 -12.15 -18.51
C TRP A 213 -7.25 -12.53 -19.99
N ARG A 214 -8.45 -12.56 -20.59
CA ARG A 214 -8.59 -12.81 -22.04
C ARG A 214 -7.93 -11.72 -22.87
N PHE A 215 -8.15 -10.45 -22.53
CA PHE A 215 -7.49 -9.33 -23.17
C PHE A 215 -5.97 -9.48 -23.14
N VAL A 216 -5.41 -9.81 -21.97
CA VAL A 216 -3.98 -10.07 -21.80
C VAL A 216 -3.49 -11.22 -22.67
N LEU A 217 -4.24 -12.32 -22.78
CA LEU A 217 -3.89 -13.44 -23.67
C LEU A 217 -3.90 -13.03 -25.15
N ASP A 218 -4.85 -12.20 -25.56
CA ASP A 218 -5.00 -11.75 -26.94
C ASP A 218 -3.92 -10.74 -27.37
N HIS A 219 -3.34 -10.01 -26.42
CA HIS A 219 -2.41 -8.90 -26.68
C HIS A 219 -0.97 -9.13 -26.23
N ARG A 220 -0.70 -10.19 -25.45
CA ARG A 220 0.67 -10.55 -25.08
C ARG A 220 1.40 -11.24 -26.22
N ASP A 221 2.72 -11.09 -26.24
CA ASP A 221 3.63 -11.89 -27.05
C ASP A 221 4.62 -12.68 -26.16
N ALA A 222 5.66 -13.27 -26.76
CA ALA A 222 6.67 -14.04 -26.04
C ALA A 222 7.63 -13.19 -25.17
N GLU A 223 7.70 -11.88 -25.47
CA GLU A 223 8.53 -10.89 -24.79
C GLU A 223 7.76 -10.19 -23.65
N THR A 224 6.43 -10.15 -23.71
CA THR A 224 5.57 -9.56 -22.67
C THR A 224 5.87 -10.19 -21.30
N ARG A 225 6.22 -9.34 -20.32
CA ARG A 225 6.51 -9.72 -18.94
C ARG A 225 5.30 -9.60 -18.03
N PHE A 226 5.34 -10.31 -16.90
CA PHE A 226 4.33 -10.20 -15.86
C PHE A 226 4.97 -9.90 -14.50
N PHE A 227 4.28 -9.12 -13.67
CA PHE A 227 4.79 -8.70 -12.37
C PHE A 227 3.75 -8.84 -11.27
N GLY A 228 4.22 -9.21 -10.06
CA GLY A 228 3.39 -9.43 -8.88
C GLY A 228 3.01 -8.20 -8.07
N CYS A 229 3.58 -7.01 -8.37
CA CYS A 229 3.35 -5.79 -7.60
C CYS A 229 3.70 -4.52 -8.39
N THR A 230 3.19 -3.38 -7.91
CA THR A 230 3.38 -2.04 -8.51
C THR A 230 4.84 -1.67 -8.70
N ALA A 231 5.66 -1.80 -7.66
CA ALA A 231 7.07 -1.41 -7.70
C ALA A 231 7.89 -2.21 -8.73
N ALA A 232 7.59 -3.49 -8.92
CA ALA A 232 8.29 -4.31 -9.92
C ALA A 232 7.93 -3.88 -11.34
N THR A 233 6.67 -3.59 -11.62
CA THR A 233 6.22 -3.08 -12.93
C THR A 233 6.83 -1.71 -13.23
N LEU A 234 6.83 -0.78 -12.25
CA LEU A 234 7.44 0.54 -12.37
C LEU A 234 8.95 0.45 -12.72
N ARG A 235 9.69 -0.37 -11.98
CA ARG A 235 11.13 -0.58 -12.23
C ARG A 235 11.39 -1.20 -13.60
N PHE A 236 10.52 -2.10 -14.06
CA PHE A 236 10.61 -2.65 -15.41
C PHE A 236 10.35 -1.60 -16.49
N ALA A 237 9.31 -0.77 -16.33
CA ALA A 237 9.03 0.33 -17.25
C ALA A 237 10.19 1.33 -17.31
N ALA A 238 10.76 1.71 -16.16
CA ALA A 238 11.95 2.53 -16.07
C ALA A 238 13.17 1.90 -16.76
N ALA A 239 13.39 0.60 -16.59
CA ALA A 239 14.49 -0.11 -17.24
C ALA A 239 14.32 -0.22 -18.77
N LEU A 240 13.09 -0.18 -19.28
CA LEU A 240 12.81 -0.11 -20.72
C LEU A 240 13.03 1.30 -21.29
N ALA A 241 12.74 2.34 -20.50
CA ALA A 241 12.88 3.74 -20.87
C ALA A 241 14.36 4.17 -20.83
N THR A 242 15.13 3.73 -21.83
CA THR A 242 16.57 4.03 -21.96
C THR A 242 16.89 5.16 -22.95
N GLY A 243 15.87 5.70 -23.61
CA GLY A 243 16.02 6.81 -24.55
C GLY A 243 16.27 8.15 -23.86
N PRO A 244 16.77 9.17 -24.58
CA PRO A 244 16.83 10.51 -24.03
C PRO A 244 15.41 11.06 -23.84
N GLY A 245 15.13 11.69 -22.71
CA GLY A 245 13.85 12.36 -22.51
C GLY A 245 13.45 12.60 -21.07
N SER A 246 12.27 13.17 -20.90
CA SER A 246 11.68 13.45 -19.59
C SER A 246 10.97 12.23 -19.03
N VAL A 247 10.98 12.08 -17.69
CA VAL A 247 10.16 11.13 -16.94
C VAL A 247 9.02 11.90 -16.28
N LEU A 248 7.79 11.49 -16.58
CA LEU A 248 6.60 12.14 -16.07
C LEU A 248 5.73 11.14 -15.32
N GLU A 249 5.05 11.63 -14.29
CA GLU A 249 3.97 10.93 -13.61
C GLU A 249 2.73 11.84 -13.54
N LEU A 250 1.59 11.28 -13.87
CA LEU A 250 0.28 11.92 -13.81
C LEU A 250 -0.50 11.24 -12.68
N GLY A 251 -0.82 11.99 -11.61
CA GLY A 251 -1.35 11.43 -10.36
C GLY A 251 -0.23 11.05 -9.41
N VAL A 252 0.09 11.93 -8.47
CA VAL A 252 1.24 11.81 -7.55
C VAL A 252 0.80 11.42 -6.15
N ARG A 253 -0.29 12.04 -5.68
CA ARG A 253 -0.79 11.95 -4.31
C ARG A 253 0.30 12.20 -3.26
N PHE A 254 0.81 11.16 -2.59
CA PHE A 254 1.88 11.25 -1.58
C PHE A 254 3.29 10.96 -2.14
N GLY A 255 3.40 10.62 -3.43
CA GLY A 255 4.66 10.46 -4.16
C GLY A 255 5.37 9.12 -3.97
N THR A 256 4.65 8.05 -3.63
CA THR A 256 5.25 6.72 -3.42
C THR A 256 5.80 6.14 -4.74
N SER A 257 4.99 6.11 -5.79
CA SER A 257 5.39 5.75 -7.16
C SER A 257 6.42 6.74 -7.72
N THR A 258 6.25 8.05 -7.48
CA THR A 258 7.22 9.08 -7.88
C THR A 258 8.63 8.81 -7.36
N ARG A 259 8.76 8.44 -6.08
CA ARG A 259 10.06 8.07 -5.50
C ARG A 259 10.63 6.82 -6.16
N LEU A 260 9.80 5.81 -6.43
CA LEU A 260 10.24 4.60 -7.12
C LEU A 260 10.73 4.89 -8.54
N LEU A 261 10.05 5.78 -9.28
CA LEU A 261 10.48 6.24 -10.60
C LEU A 261 11.78 7.02 -10.53
N ARG A 262 11.92 7.92 -9.55
CA ARG A 262 13.16 8.69 -9.33
C ARG A 262 14.34 7.77 -9.03
N ASP A 263 14.16 6.77 -8.16
CA ASP A 263 15.19 5.79 -7.83
C ASP A 263 15.55 4.88 -9.03
N ALA A 264 14.60 4.63 -9.94
CA ALA A 264 14.77 3.70 -11.05
C ALA A 264 15.22 4.36 -12.38
N THR A 265 15.19 5.69 -12.46
CA THR A 265 15.53 6.44 -13.68
C THR A 265 16.70 7.39 -13.43
N ALA A 266 17.29 7.95 -14.49
CA ALA A 266 18.24 9.05 -14.38
C ALA A 266 17.54 10.38 -14.74
N GLY A 267 17.98 11.49 -14.15
CA GLY A 267 17.47 12.83 -14.45
C GLY A 267 16.44 13.35 -13.47
N GLU A 268 15.64 14.33 -13.88
CA GLU A 268 14.55 14.87 -13.07
C GLU A 268 13.25 14.11 -13.34
N VAL A 269 12.43 13.89 -12.31
CA VAL A 269 11.06 13.37 -12.47
C VAL A 269 10.07 14.49 -12.26
N HIS A 270 9.15 14.67 -13.21
CA HIS A 270 8.08 15.65 -13.08
C HIS A 270 6.76 14.98 -12.72
N GLY A 271 6.22 15.31 -11.55
CA GLY A 271 4.91 14.83 -11.10
C GLY A 271 3.83 15.90 -11.28
N PHE A 272 2.66 15.52 -11.77
CA PHE A 272 1.52 16.41 -11.97
C PHE A 272 0.32 15.92 -11.16
N ASP A 273 -0.25 16.79 -10.34
CA ASP A 273 -1.42 16.46 -9.52
C ASP A 273 -2.14 17.72 -9.05
N THR A 274 -3.44 17.64 -8.78
CA THR A 274 -4.17 18.70 -8.09
C THR A 274 -3.87 18.72 -6.58
N PHE A 275 -3.49 17.58 -6.02
CA PHE A 275 -3.43 17.24 -4.59
C PHE A 275 -4.76 17.38 -3.85
N ALA A 276 -5.81 17.77 -4.56
CA ALA A 276 -7.17 17.92 -4.06
C ALA A 276 -7.97 16.61 -4.17
N GLY A 277 -7.43 15.61 -4.86
CA GLY A 277 -8.10 14.34 -5.16
C GLY A 277 -8.76 14.36 -6.54
N LEU A 278 -9.58 13.34 -6.80
CA LEU A 278 -10.29 13.22 -8.08
C LEU A 278 -11.15 14.47 -8.37
N PRO A 279 -11.04 15.09 -9.55
CA PRO A 279 -11.84 16.26 -9.90
C PRO A 279 -13.33 15.93 -10.05
N LEU A 280 -13.64 14.69 -10.42
CA LEU A 280 -14.99 14.14 -10.60
C LEU A 280 -15.07 12.76 -9.94
N ALA A 281 -16.27 12.23 -9.75
CA ALA A 281 -16.42 10.87 -9.27
C ALA A 281 -15.94 9.87 -10.32
N TRP A 282 -15.17 8.86 -9.90
CA TRP A 282 -14.78 7.73 -10.71
C TRP A 282 -15.61 6.52 -10.30
N HIS A 283 -16.70 6.28 -11.03
CA HIS A 283 -17.69 5.26 -10.71
C HIS A 283 -18.26 5.43 -9.29
N GLN A 284 -17.92 4.53 -8.37
CA GLN A 284 -18.36 4.58 -6.96
C GLN A 284 -17.38 5.36 -6.06
N VAL A 285 -16.21 5.73 -6.60
CA VAL A 285 -15.22 6.54 -5.90
C VAL A 285 -15.62 8.01 -6.02
N PRO A 286 -15.90 8.73 -4.92
CA PRO A 286 -16.40 10.09 -4.99
C PRO A 286 -15.32 11.10 -5.43
N ALA A 287 -15.75 12.23 -5.98
CA ALA A 287 -14.88 13.38 -6.18
C ALA A 287 -14.18 13.78 -4.87
N GLY A 288 -12.92 14.20 -4.96
CA GLY A 288 -12.06 14.49 -3.82
C GLY A 288 -11.47 13.25 -3.13
N ALA A 289 -11.81 12.03 -3.56
CA ALA A 289 -11.06 10.84 -3.15
C ALA A 289 -9.59 10.96 -3.53
N TYR A 290 -8.72 10.25 -2.80
CA TYR A 290 -7.27 10.29 -2.95
C TYR A 290 -6.62 11.68 -2.69
N SER A 291 -7.33 12.62 -2.07
CA SER A 291 -6.78 13.92 -1.68
C SER A 291 -5.66 13.80 -0.63
N THR A 292 -4.66 14.69 -0.72
CA THR A 292 -3.70 14.97 0.37
C THR A 292 -4.13 16.18 1.22
N GLY A 293 -5.40 16.61 1.09
CA GLY A 293 -5.88 17.89 1.63
C GLY A 293 -5.31 19.10 0.88
N GLY A 294 -4.85 18.92 -0.35
CA GLY A 294 -4.19 19.95 -1.15
C GLY A 294 -2.71 20.16 -0.79
N THR A 295 -2.14 19.32 0.08
CA THR A 295 -0.75 19.40 0.51
C THR A 295 0.16 18.74 -0.51
N VAL A 296 1.11 19.51 -1.06
CA VAL A 296 2.15 18.97 -1.95
C VAL A 296 3.18 18.24 -1.08
N PRO A 297 3.47 16.94 -1.32
CA PRO A 297 4.44 16.20 -0.53
C PRO A 297 5.86 16.72 -0.77
N ALA A 298 6.70 16.69 0.27
CA ALA A 298 8.12 16.96 0.13
C ALA A 298 8.85 15.72 -0.39
N LEU A 299 9.29 15.76 -1.66
CA LEU A 299 9.92 14.62 -2.34
C LEU A 299 11.43 14.79 -2.57
N GLY A 300 12.02 15.93 -2.19
CA GLY A 300 13.42 16.27 -2.46
C GLY A 300 13.58 17.13 -3.71
N ASP A 301 14.83 17.49 -4.03
CA ASP A 301 15.12 18.45 -5.11
C ASP A 301 15.15 17.82 -6.52
N ASP A 302 15.30 16.49 -6.61
CA ASP A 302 15.35 15.76 -7.89
C ASP A 302 13.95 15.45 -8.47
N ILE A 303 12.89 15.87 -7.78
CA ILE A 303 11.49 15.67 -8.17
C ILE A 303 10.78 17.03 -8.20
N VAL A 304 10.25 17.41 -9.36
CA VAL A 304 9.53 18.66 -9.54
C VAL A 304 8.03 18.38 -9.62
N LEU A 305 7.28 18.96 -8.69
CA LEU A 305 5.83 18.79 -8.59
C LEU A 305 5.06 19.99 -9.12
N HIS A 306 4.15 19.72 -10.04
CA HIS A 306 3.30 20.70 -10.70
C HIS A 306 1.88 20.58 -10.15
N LYS A 307 1.51 21.52 -9.28
CA LYS A 307 0.18 21.54 -8.68
C LYS A 307 -0.86 22.17 -9.61
N GLY A 308 -1.85 21.39 -10.03
CA GLY A 308 -3.00 21.87 -10.81
C GLY A 308 -3.67 20.79 -11.65
N LEU A 309 -4.72 21.19 -12.36
CA LEU A 309 -5.32 20.36 -13.40
C LEU A 309 -4.35 20.21 -14.58
N PHE A 310 -4.37 19.06 -15.24
CA PHE A 310 -3.50 18.78 -16.40
C PHE A 310 -3.65 19.81 -17.51
N SER A 311 -4.87 20.27 -17.81
CA SER A 311 -5.17 21.38 -18.73
C SER A 311 -4.48 22.70 -18.38
N HIS A 312 -4.13 22.92 -17.11
CA HIS A 312 -3.48 24.15 -16.66
C HIS A 312 -1.96 24.00 -16.53
N THR A 313 -1.45 22.80 -16.24
CA THR A 313 -0.04 22.57 -15.95
C THR A 313 0.74 22.02 -17.14
N LEU A 314 0.18 21.08 -17.91
CA LEU A 314 0.90 20.40 -18.99
C LEU A 314 1.21 21.33 -20.18
N PRO A 315 0.33 22.22 -20.66
CA PRO A 315 0.64 23.05 -21.83
C PRO A 315 1.87 23.92 -21.63
N GLY A 316 1.94 24.63 -20.50
CA GLY A 316 3.10 25.45 -20.16
C GLY A 316 4.35 24.61 -19.93
N TRP A 317 4.23 23.41 -19.35
CA TRP A 317 5.37 22.51 -19.22
C TRP A 317 5.91 22.06 -20.58
N VAL A 318 5.05 21.66 -21.52
CA VAL A 318 5.42 21.24 -22.88
C VAL A 318 6.16 22.35 -23.64
N GLU A 319 5.73 23.61 -23.50
CA GLU A 319 6.40 24.76 -24.13
C GLU A 319 7.86 24.94 -23.65
N HIS A 320 8.14 24.62 -22.38
CA HIS A 320 9.47 24.77 -21.78
C HIS A 320 10.33 23.50 -21.86
N HIS A 321 9.74 22.35 -22.24
CA HIS A 321 10.39 21.04 -22.26
C HIS A 321 10.14 20.33 -23.60
N PRO A 322 10.74 20.82 -24.72
CA PRO A 322 10.47 20.29 -26.05
C PRO A 322 11.13 18.92 -26.33
N GLN A 323 11.89 18.37 -25.38
CA GLN A 323 12.47 17.04 -25.50
C GLN A 323 11.41 15.94 -25.46
N PRO A 324 11.67 14.78 -26.10
CA PRO A 324 10.76 13.64 -26.02
C PRO A 324 10.51 13.17 -24.59
N ILE A 325 9.37 12.50 -24.39
CA ILE A 325 9.09 11.76 -23.17
C ILE A 325 9.70 10.37 -23.31
N GLN A 326 10.56 9.97 -22.38
CA GLN A 326 11.08 8.60 -22.33
C GLN A 326 10.12 7.66 -21.60
N LEU A 327 9.52 8.15 -20.51
CA LEU A 327 8.60 7.40 -19.66
C LEU A 327 7.46 8.31 -19.20
N LEU A 328 6.23 7.89 -19.43
CA LEU A 328 5.03 8.47 -18.86
C LEU A 328 4.34 7.43 -17.99
N HIS A 329 4.27 7.68 -16.69
CA HIS A 329 3.39 6.94 -15.77
C HIS A 329 2.05 7.67 -15.70
N VAL A 330 0.99 6.96 -16.03
CA VAL A 330 -0.40 7.41 -16.08
C VAL A 330 -1.12 6.73 -14.92
N ASP A 331 -1.39 7.48 -13.86
CA ASP A 331 -2.16 7.06 -12.68
C ASP A 331 -3.28 8.10 -12.47
N CYS A 332 -4.14 8.21 -13.48
CA CYS A 332 -5.14 9.27 -13.56
C CYS A 332 -6.51 8.83 -13.02
N ASP A 333 -6.75 7.52 -12.97
CA ASP A 333 -8.02 6.82 -12.76
C ASP A 333 -9.08 7.12 -13.84
N LEU A 334 -9.32 8.40 -14.12
CA LEU A 334 -10.37 8.92 -14.99
C LEU A 334 -9.98 8.88 -16.47
N TYR A 335 -10.92 8.45 -17.32
CA TYR A 335 -10.83 8.57 -18.76
C TYR A 335 -10.55 10.02 -19.21
N GLU A 336 -11.31 11.01 -18.71
CA GLU A 336 -11.20 12.40 -19.16
C GLU A 336 -9.81 12.99 -18.85
N SER A 337 -9.29 12.71 -17.66
CA SER A 337 -7.95 13.13 -17.24
C SER A 337 -6.87 12.50 -18.13
N THR A 338 -6.99 11.19 -18.37
CA THR A 338 -6.05 10.45 -19.21
C THR A 338 -6.06 10.93 -20.66
N ALA A 339 -7.25 11.08 -21.26
CA ALA A 339 -7.41 11.53 -22.64
C ALA A 339 -6.89 12.97 -22.84
N GLU A 340 -7.18 13.86 -21.90
CA GLU A 340 -6.67 15.24 -21.93
C GLU A 340 -5.13 15.26 -21.86
N ALA A 341 -4.54 14.51 -20.94
CA ALA A 341 -3.09 14.47 -20.77
C ALA A 341 -2.37 13.88 -21.99
N LEU A 342 -2.85 12.73 -22.51
CA LEU A 342 -2.29 12.11 -23.71
C LEU A 342 -2.35 13.05 -24.91
N ARG A 343 -3.45 13.78 -25.10
CA ARG A 343 -3.59 14.76 -26.19
C ARG A 343 -2.59 15.92 -26.06
N ILE A 344 -2.40 16.45 -24.84
CA ILE A 344 -1.47 17.57 -24.62
C ILE A 344 -0.02 17.13 -24.80
N LEU A 345 0.33 15.93 -24.31
CA LEU A 345 1.68 15.39 -24.35
C LEU A 345 2.05 14.75 -25.71
N ALA A 346 1.05 14.54 -26.59
CA ALA A 346 1.23 13.89 -27.88
C ALA A 346 2.42 14.39 -28.72
N PRO A 347 2.73 15.70 -28.80
CA PRO A 347 3.88 16.19 -29.57
C PRO A 347 5.25 15.66 -29.09
N LEU A 348 5.34 15.19 -27.85
CA LEU A 348 6.57 14.71 -27.21
C LEU A 348 6.66 13.17 -27.17
N VAL A 349 5.59 12.46 -27.56
CA VAL A 349 5.60 11.00 -27.69
C VAL A 349 6.28 10.61 -29.00
N ARG A 350 7.19 9.63 -28.93
CA ARG A 350 7.97 9.13 -30.08
C ARG A 350 8.04 7.60 -30.04
N PRO A 351 8.41 6.94 -31.16
CA PRO A 351 8.75 5.52 -31.12
C PRO A 351 9.82 5.26 -30.04
N GLY A 352 9.55 4.30 -29.17
CA GLY A 352 10.36 4.00 -27.99
C GLY A 352 9.90 4.65 -26.68
N THR A 353 8.98 5.62 -26.72
CA THR A 353 8.34 6.14 -25.50
C THR A 353 7.62 5.00 -24.77
N VAL A 354 7.92 4.86 -23.48
CA VAL A 354 7.26 3.92 -22.59
C VAL A 354 6.08 4.61 -21.91
N LEU A 355 4.90 4.02 -22.00
CA LEU A 355 3.73 4.45 -21.25
C LEU A 355 3.38 3.33 -20.26
N LEU A 356 3.28 3.66 -18.98
CA LEU A 356 2.82 2.77 -17.93
C LEU A 356 1.49 3.29 -17.41
N PHE A 357 0.47 2.46 -17.43
CA PHE A 357 -0.87 2.78 -16.95
C PHE A 357 -1.18 2.01 -15.67
N ASP A 358 -1.77 2.68 -14.69
CA ASP A 358 -2.38 2.09 -13.50
C ASP A 358 -3.90 1.92 -13.75
N GLU A 359 -4.56 0.99 -13.05
CA GLU A 359 -6.00 0.71 -13.27
C GLU A 359 -6.41 0.37 -14.73
N TYR A 360 -5.48 -0.12 -15.55
CA TYR A 360 -5.69 -0.47 -16.95
C TYR A 360 -6.53 -1.74 -17.15
N LEU A 361 -6.61 -2.59 -16.13
CA LEU A 361 -7.28 -3.90 -16.14
C LEU A 361 -8.04 -4.12 -14.84
N MET A 362 -8.77 -5.24 -14.76
CA MET A 362 -9.36 -5.85 -13.55
C MET A 362 -10.54 -5.11 -12.91
N ASN A 363 -10.58 -3.79 -12.96
CA ASN A 363 -11.72 -3.03 -12.44
C ASN A 363 -12.97 -3.26 -13.34
N PRO A 364 -14.20 -3.13 -12.81
CA PRO A 364 -15.43 -3.43 -13.57
C PRO A 364 -15.64 -2.64 -14.87
N HIS A 365 -14.96 -1.50 -15.04
CA HIS A 365 -15.12 -0.59 -16.16
C HIS A 365 -13.80 -0.34 -16.91
N TRP A 366 -12.82 -1.25 -16.79
CA TRP A 366 -11.47 -1.03 -17.29
C TRP A 366 -11.43 -0.66 -18.79
N GLU A 367 -12.35 -1.20 -19.59
CA GLU A 367 -12.50 -0.90 -21.03
C GLU A 367 -12.97 0.54 -21.33
N HIS A 368 -13.37 1.31 -20.31
CA HIS A 368 -13.95 2.64 -20.44
C HIS A 368 -13.08 3.76 -19.85
N ASP A 369 -12.03 3.40 -19.11
CA ASP A 369 -11.14 4.32 -18.42
C ASP A 369 -9.84 4.52 -19.20
N GLU A 370 -8.67 4.28 -18.59
CA GLU A 370 -7.36 4.53 -19.22
C GLU A 370 -7.13 3.72 -20.50
N HIS A 371 -7.64 2.49 -20.57
CA HIS A 371 -7.60 1.67 -21.78
C HIS A 371 -8.24 2.37 -22.97
N LYS A 372 -9.45 2.92 -22.76
CA LYS A 372 -10.19 3.63 -23.81
C LYS A 372 -9.44 4.88 -24.25
N ALA A 373 -8.88 5.63 -23.30
CA ALA A 373 -8.11 6.83 -23.60
C ALA A 373 -6.88 6.52 -24.46
N LEU A 374 -6.13 5.45 -24.17
CA LEU A 374 -5.01 5.02 -25.02
C LEU A 374 -5.48 4.62 -26.42
N VAL A 375 -6.53 3.80 -26.53
CA VAL A 375 -7.03 3.31 -27.83
C VAL A 375 -7.52 4.45 -28.72
N GLU A 376 -8.24 5.41 -28.16
CA GLU A 376 -8.74 6.58 -28.89
C GLU A 376 -7.62 7.55 -29.26
N ALA A 377 -6.69 7.83 -28.33
CA ALA A 377 -5.50 8.63 -28.62
C ALA A 377 -4.68 7.99 -29.75
N GLY A 378 -4.47 6.68 -29.67
CA GLY A 378 -3.78 5.91 -30.70
C GLY A 378 -4.44 5.99 -32.07
N THR A 379 -5.77 5.82 -32.11
CA THR A 379 -6.54 5.93 -33.35
C THR A 379 -6.47 7.34 -33.95
N ALA A 380 -6.61 8.37 -33.12
CA ALA A 380 -6.63 9.77 -33.56
C ALA A 380 -5.24 10.28 -33.99
N LEU A 381 -4.18 9.81 -33.33
CA LEU A 381 -2.81 10.28 -33.52
C LEU A 381 -1.98 9.35 -34.41
N GLY A 382 -2.53 8.22 -34.84
CA GLY A 382 -1.82 7.23 -35.66
C GLY A 382 -0.78 6.41 -34.89
N TRP A 383 -0.89 6.34 -33.57
CA TRP A 383 0.06 5.57 -32.77
C TRP A 383 -0.20 4.08 -32.89
N THR A 384 0.89 3.31 -32.90
CA THR A 384 0.86 1.87 -32.66
C THR A 384 1.80 1.55 -31.50
N TRP A 385 1.53 0.48 -30.78
CA TRP A 385 2.31 0.07 -29.62
C TRP A 385 2.34 -1.44 -29.46
N ARG A 386 3.25 -1.91 -28.60
CA ARG A 386 3.26 -3.28 -28.09
C ARG A 386 3.06 -3.28 -26.57
N TYR A 387 2.43 -4.31 -26.04
CA TYR A 387 2.33 -4.53 -24.59
C TYR A 387 3.60 -5.20 -24.07
N ALA A 388 4.44 -4.43 -23.39
CA ALA A 388 5.71 -4.91 -22.84
C ALA A 388 5.53 -5.63 -21.50
N ALA A 389 4.53 -5.25 -20.70
CA ALA A 389 4.22 -5.99 -19.48
C ALA A 389 2.77 -5.78 -19.01
N PHE A 390 2.32 -6.70 -18.17
CA PHE A 390 1.07 -6.59 -17.43
C PHE A 390 1.27 -6.94 -15.95
N SER A 391 0.45 -6.37 -15.07
CA SER A 391 0.22 -6.89 -13.74
C SER A 391 -1.27 -7.00 -13.47
N LEU A 392 -1.76 -8.22 -13.27
CA LEU A 392 -3.15 -8.45 -12.83
C LEU A 392 -3.29 -8.30 -11.30
N PHE A 393 -2.19 -8.01 -10.60
CA PHE A 393 -2.17 -7.80 -9.14
C PHE A 393 -2.25 -6.33 -8.79
N SER A 394 -1.52 -5.49 -9.52
CA SER A 394 -1.56 -4.03 -9.40
C SER A 394 -2.34 -3.35 -10.53
N HIS A 395 -3.02 -4.12 -11.39
CA HIS A 395 -3.87 -3.63 -12.49
C HIS A 395 -3.14 -2.82 -13.57
N GLN A 396 -1.83 -3.03 -13.72
CA GLN A 396 -1.00 -2.22 -14.59
C GLN A 396 -0.79 -2.81 -15.99
N ALA A 397 -0.55 -1.92 -16.96
CA ALA A 397 -0.04 -2.28 -18.28
C ALA A 397 1.12 -1.35 -18.68
N VAL A 398 2.21 -1.94 -19.19
CA VAL A 398 3.33 -1.20 -19.79
C VAL A 398 3.23 -1.38 -21.30
N VAL A 399 3.17 -0.27 -22.03
CA VAL A 399 3.23 -0.25 -23.49
C VAL A 399 4.45 0.51 -23.98
N VAL A 400 4.97 0.09 -25.14
CA VAL A 400 6.02 0.81 -25.85
C VAL A 400 5.47 1.25 -27.18
N VAL A 401 5.47 2.56 -27.43
CA VAL A 401 5.04 3.14 -28.70
C VAL A 401 6.01 2.69 -29.79
N THR A 402 5.49 2.14 -30.88
CA THR A 402 6.29 1.61 -32.00
C THR A 402 6.23 2.52 -33.23
N HIS A 403 5.13 3.25 -33.43
CA HIS A 403 4.99 4.28 -34.48
C HIS A 403 4.17 5.46 -33.95
N THR A 404 4.44 6.65 -34.46
CA THR A 404 3.72 7.90 -34.15
C THR A 404 3.45 8.70 -35.41
#